data_AF-A0A2T4TYE1-F1
#
_entry.id   AF-A0A2T4TYE1-F1
#
_cell.length_a   1.000
_cell.length_b   1.000
_cell.length_c   1.000
_cell.angle_alpha   90.00
_cell.angle_beta   90.00
_cell.angle_gamma   90.00
#
_symmetry.space_group_name_H-M   'P 1'
#
loop_
_entity.id
_entity.type
_entity.pdbx_description
1 polymer ?
#
loop_
_entity_poly.entity_id
_entity_poly.type
_entity_poly.pdbx_seq_one_letter_code
_entity_poly.pdbx_strand_id
1 'polypeptide(L)' 'MATLNVKNLPDSLYKKLRACAKRDRRSLAQEVIQILTQATEEPTPLSILDLKGLGKERWRGLEAVAFVEQERRSWD' A
#
# COMPACT_ATOMS: atom_id res chain seq x y z
N MET A 1 -18.90 19.15 -1.98
CA MET A 1 -19.25 17.77 -1.59
C MET A 1 -20.16 17.20 -2.66
N ALA A 2 -19.83 16.07 -3.27
CA ALA A 2 -20.61 15.45 -4.34
C ALA A 2 -21.28 14.17 -3.84
N THR A 3 -22.40 13.79 -4.45
CA THR A 3 -23.12 12.56 -4.11
C THR A 3 -22.89 11.50 -5.19
N LEU A 4 -22.40 10.33 -4.79
CA LEU A 4 -22.27 9.16 -5.66
C LEU A 4 -23.46 8.22 -5.44
N ASN A 5 -24.22 7.93 -6.50
CA ASN A 5 -25.28 6.93 -6.49
C ASN A 5 -24.88 5.72 -7.34
N VAL A 6 -24.86 4.54 -6.72
CA VAL A 6 -24.55 3.28 -7.40
C VAL A 6 -25.85 2.48 -7.55
N LYS A 7 -26.31 2.31 -8.78
CA LYS A 7 -27.49 1.49 -9.12
C LYS A 7 -27.07 0.05 -9.38
N ASN A 8 -27.98 -0.89 -9.12
CA ASN A 8 -27.80 -2.32 -9.38
C ASN A 8 -26.55 -2.94 -8.70
N LEU A 9 -26.27 -2.51 -7.46
CA LEU A 9 -25.18 -3.09 -6.68
C LEU A 9 -25.54 -4.55 -6.31
N PRO A 10 -24.68 -5.54 -6.63
CA PRO A 10 -24.94 -6.93 -6.23
C PRO A 10 -25.06 -7.06 -4.72
N ASP A 11 -26.09 -7.78 -4.25
CA ASP A 11 -26.33 -8.00 -2.81
C ASP A 11 -25.12 -8.62 -2.10
N SER A 12 -24.40 -9.50 -2.78
CA SER A 12 -23.18 -10.12 -2.27
C SER A 12 -22.09 -9.09 -2.00
N LEU A 13 -21.96 -8.08 -2.86
CA LEU A 13 -21.01 -6.99 -2.70
C LEU A 13 -21.42 -6.05 -1.57
N TYR A 14 -22.72 -5.71 -1.46
CA TYR A 14 -23.24 -4.93 -0.34
C TYR A 14 -22.95 -5.59 1.01
N LYS A 15 -23.17 -6.92 1.11
CA LYS A 15 -22.88 -7.69 2.33
C LYS A 15 -21.39 -7.65 2.69
N LYS A 16 -20.50 -7.78 1.71
CA LYS A 16 -19.05 -7.69 1.91
C LYS A 16 -18.65 -6.30 2.42
N LEU A 17 -19.14 -5.23 1.78
CA LEU A 17 -18.86 -3.85 2.21
C LEU A 17 -19.34 -3.60 3.65
N ARG A 18 -20.53 -4.09 4.01
CA ARG A 18 -21.06 -3.98 5.37
C ARG A 18 -20.22 -4.74 6.40
N ALA A 19 -19.71 -5.91 6.03
CA ALA A 19 -18.81 -6.70 6.89
C ALA A 19 -17.47 -5.98 7.12
N CYS A 20 -16.87 -5.42 6.06
CA CYS A 20 -15.64 -4.62 6.14
C CYS A 20 -15.85 -3.39 7.04
N ALA A 21 -16.92 -2.62 6.82
CA ALA A 21 -17.25 -1.45 7.62
C ALA A 21 -17.41 -1.79 9.12
N LYS A 22 -18.09 -2.90 9.43
CA LYS A 22 -18.27 -3.36 10.83
C LYS A 22 -16.93 -3.76 11.46
N ARG A 23 -16.09 -4.50 10.73
CA ARG A 23 -14.76 -4.93 11.19
C ARG A 23 -13.89 -3.72 11.55
N ASP A 24 -13.93 -2.71 10.71
CA ASP A 24 -13.09 -1.52 10.83
C ASP A 24 -13.73 -0.43 11.70
N ARG A 25 -14.91 -0.71 12.30
CA ARG A 25 -15.71 0.20 13.15
C ARG A 25 -16.05 1.54 12.46
N ARG A 26 -16.29 1.50 11.15
CA ARG A 26 -16.70 2.66 10.33
C ARG A 26 -18.15 2.54 9.88
N SER A 27 -18.74 3.66 9.48
CA SER A 27 -20.00 3.64 8.72
C SER A 27 -19.76 3.08 7.32
N LEU A 28 -20.80 2.51 6.69
CA LEU A 28 -20.71 1.99 5.33
C LEU A 28 -20.26 3.08 4.32
N ALA A 29 -20.78 4.30 4.47
CA ALA A 29 -20.39 5.41 3.62
C ALA A 29 -18.90 5.76 3.76
N GLN A 30 -18.39 5.80 4.99
CA GLN A 30 -16.95 6.03 5.24
C GLN A 30 -16.08 4.92 4.70
N GLU A 31 -16.51 3.67 4.84
CA GLU A 31 -15.78 2.52 4.30
C GLU A 31 -15.70 2.58 2.77
N VAL A 32 -16.81 2.92 2.10
CA VAL A 32 -16.83 3.11 0.64
C VAL A 32 -15.91 4.26 0.23
N ILE A 33 -15.93 5.38 0.95
CA ILE A 33 -15.00 6.50 0.70
C ILE A 33 -13.55 6.03 0.85
N GLN A 34 -13.20 5.33 1.93
CA GLN A 34 -11.85 4.84 2.17
C GLN A 34 -11.35 3.91 1.07
N ILE A 35 -12.20 2.97 0.64
CA ILE A 35 -11.87 2.04 -0.46
C ILE A 35 -11.66 2.80 -1.76
N LEU A 36 -12.54 3.75 -2.08
CA LEU A 36 -12.41 4.57 -3.28
C LEU A 36 -11.16 5.43 -3.23
N THR A 37 -10.86 6.08 -2.10
CA THR A 37 -9.63 6.86 -1.90
C THR A 37 -8.41 6.01 -2.21
N GLN A 38 -8.29 4.83 -1.58
CA GLN A 38 -7.17 3.92 -1.81
C GLN A 38 -7.08 3.41 -3.26
N ALA A 39 -8.23 3.17 -3.91
CA ALA A 39 -8.26 2.71 -5.30
C ALA A 39 -7.92 3.82 -6.31
N THR A 40 -8.11 5.09 -5.94
CA THR A 40 -7.83 6.25 -6.78
C THR A 40 -6.50 6.93 -6.48
N GLU A 41 -5.88 6.62 -5.34
CA GLU A 41 -4.50 7.03 -5.06
C GLU A 41 -3.58 6.30 -6.05
N GLU A 42 -2.90 7.06 -6.92
CA GLU A 42 -1.81 6.50 -7.70
C GLU A 42 -0.76 5.95 -6.73
N PRO A 43 -0.24 4.73 -6.95
CA PRO A 43 0.82 4.20 -6.09
C PRO A 43 1.96 5.21 -6.13
N THR A 44 2.30 5.78 -4.97
CA THR A 44 3.40 6.73 -4.86
C THR A 44 4.64 6.04 -5.43
N PRO A 45 5.23 6.55 -6.52
CA PRO A 45 6.40 5.90 -7.10
C PRO A 45 7.50 5.89 -6.05
N LEU A 46 7.85 4.70 -5.56
CA LEU A 46 8.92 4.54 -4.60
C LEU A 46 10.22 4.92 -5.31
N SER A 47 10.88 5.99 -4.84
CA SER A 47 12.17 6.38 -5.39
C SER A 47 13.27 5.67 -4.63
N ILE A 48 14.26 5.13 -5.33
CA ILE A 48 15.51 4.66 -4.72
C ILE A 48 16.19 5.79 -3.93
N LEU A 49 15.92 7.06 -4.30
CA LEU A 49 16.42 8.22 -3.57
C LEU A 49 15.74 8.38 -2.19
N ASP A 50 14.53 7.88 -1.99
CA ASP A 50 13.85 7.87 -0.68
C ASP A 50 14.55 6.91 0.29
N LEU A 51 15.34 5.96 -0.23
CA LEU A 51 16.17 5.06 0.55
C LEU A 51 17.52 5.67 0.94
N LYS A 52 17.83 6.88 0.46
CA LYS A 52 19.10 7.57 0.73
C LYS A 52 19.27 7.81 2.22
N GLY A 53 20.26 7.14 2.81
CA GLY A 53 20.62 7.30 4.21
C GLY A 53 19.94 6.33 5.18
N LEU A 54 18.87 5.63 4.78
CA LEU A 54 18.20 4.63 5.64
C LEU A 54 19.09 3.42 5.96
N GLY A 55 20.09 3.14 5.12
CA GLY A 55 21.09 2.11 5.37
C GLY A 55 22.33 2.58 6.14
N LYS A 56 22.57 3.89 6.30
CA LYS A 56 23.89 4.39 6.74
C LYS A 56 24.34 3.84 8.09
N GLU A 57 23.42 3.72 9.03
CA GLU A 57 23.73 3.22 10.38
C GLU A 57 23.86 1.68 10.41
N ARG A 58 23.08 0.97 9.59
CA ARG A 58 23.11 -0.50 9.51
C ARG A 58 24.34 -1.03 8.78
N TRP A 59 24.88 -0.27 7.83
CA TRP A 59 26.02 -0.67 7.00
C TRP A 59 27.36 -0.16 7.55
N ARG A 60 27.36 0.44 8.75
CA ARG A 60 28.56 0.98 9.38
C ARG A 60 29.46 -0.17 9.82
N GLY A 61 30.68 -0.22 9.30
CA GLY A 61 31.66 -1.26 9.64
C GLY A 61 31.47 -2.60 8.90
N LEU A 62 30.53 -2.66 7.96
CA LEU A 62 30.40 -3.79 7.03
C LEU A 62 31.06 -3.44 5.70
N GLU A 63 31.76 -4.40 5.10
CA GLU A 63 32.31 -4.31 3.73
C GLU A 63 31.15 -4.39 2.72
N ALA A 64 30.44 -3.28 2.59
CA ALA A 64 29.23 -3.16 1.76
C ALA A 64 29.46 -3.62 0.32
N VAL A 65 30.63 -3.31 -0.23
CA VAL A 65 31.02 -3.64 -1.60
C VAL A 65 31.19 -5.15 -1.78
N ALA A 66 31.86 -5.82 -0.84
CA ALA A 66 32.05 -7.26 -0.90
C ALA A 66 30.72 -8.01 -0.79
N PHE A 67 29.82 -7.54 0.07
CA PHE A 67 28.49 -8.13 0.25
C PHE A 67 27.64 -8.02 -1.03
N VAL A 68 27.63 -6.84 -1.66
CA VAL A 68 26.89 -6.60 -2.92
C VAL A 68 27.47 -7.42 -4.07
N GLU A 69 28.80 -7.51 -4.19
CA GLU A 69 29.45 -8.34 -5.22
C GLU A 69 29.16 -9.83 -5.05
N GLN A 70 29.08 -10.32 -3.80
CA GLN A 70 28.73 -11.71 -3.53
C GLN A 70 27.27 -12.01 -3.89
N GLU A 71 26.34 -11.13 -3.53
CA GLU A 71 24.94 -11.25 -3.93
C GLU A 71 24.79 -11.21 -5.45
N ARG A 72 25.48 -10.29 -6.14
CA ARG A 72 25.43 -10.17 -7.60
C ARG A 72 25.87 -11.45 -8.30
N ARG A 73 26.98 -12.06 -7.84
CA ARG A 73 27.47 -13.34 -8.37
C ARG A 73 26.55 -14.53 -8.11
N SER A 74 25.61 -14.42 -7.17
CA SER A 74 24.65 -15.50 -6.88
C SER A 74 23.41 -15.47 -7.79
N TRP A 75 23.25 -14.40 -8.58
CA TRP A 75 22.15 -14.23 -9.54
C TRP A 75 22.55 -14.54 -10.99
N ASP A 76 23.86 -14.63 -11.26
CA ASP A 76 24.44 -15.15 -12.51
C ASP A 76 24.52 -16.69 -12.47
#